data_AF-A0A2G9TVB3-F1
#
_entry.id   AF-A0A2G9TVB3-F1
#
_cell.length_a   1.000
_cell.length_b   1.000
_cell.length_c   1.000
_cell.angle_alpha   90.00
_cell.angle_beta   90.00
_cell.angle_gamma   90.00
#
_symmetry.space_group_name_H-M   'P 1'
#
loop_
_entity.id
_entity.type
_entity.pdbx_description
1 polymer ?
#
loop_
_entity_poly.entity_id
_entity_poly.type
_entity_poly.pdbx_seq_one_letter_code
_entity_poly.pdbx_strand_id
1 'polypeptide(L)'
;WLSKRKLKRLVLVISEIKTKEVMERWQFDIQTEEMNEEGENSTRQKDEKKIKQEMSDVIRQITASVTFLPLLEEPCSFDVLIYTGKETEAPSDWVESSACLIKNSEQRFARDQRTVELRLLTIDAVKMISWVDKV
;
A
#
# COMPACT_ATOMS: atom_id res chain seq x y z
N TRP A 1 13.41 3.38 -1.88
CA TRP A 1 12.72 3.76 -3.14
C TRP A 1 11.79 4.98 -3.00
N LEU A 2 11.07 5.14 -1.89
CA LEU A 2 10.16 6.28 -1.66
C LEU A 2 10.82 7.66 -1.81
N SER A 3 11.94 7.92 -1.14
CA SER A 3 12.64 9.21 -1.23
C SER A 3 13.15 9.53 -2.64
N LYS A 4 13.45 8.49 -3.43
CA LYS A 4 13.87 8.59 -4.83
C LYS A 4 12.69 8.61 -5.81
N ARG A 5 11.44 8.62 -5.32
CA ARG A 5 10.21 8.64 -6.15
C ARG A 5 10.06 7.44 -7.11
N LYS A 6 10.77 6.35 -6.81
CA LYS A 6 10.78 5.13 -7.64
C LYS A 6 9.67 4.15 -7.28
N LEU A 7 9.02 4.33 -6.12
CA LEU A 7 7.92 3.47 -5.68
C LEU A 7 6.60 3.96 -6.28
N LYS A 8 5.89 3.08 -6.98
CA LYS A 8 4.61 3.39 -7.63
C LYS A 8 3.42 2.79 -6.88
N ARG A 9 3.59 1.60 -6.32
CA ARG A 9 2.52 0.90 -5.60
C ARG A 9 3.10 -0.06 -4.57
N LEU A 10 2.43 -0.16 -3.43
CA LEU A 10 2.66 -1.18 -2.42
C LEU A 10 1.43 -2.08 -2.37
N VAL A 11 1.62 -3.40 -2.34
CA VAL A 11 0.52 -4.36 -2.24
C VAL A 11 0.76 -5.30 -1.07
N LEU A 12 -0.16 -5.33 -0.11
CA LEU A 12 -0.20 -6.33 0.93
C LEU A 12 -1.12 -7.46 0.48
N VAL A 13 -0.53 -8.65 0.35
CA VAL A 13 -1.23 -9.87 -0.05
C VAL A 13 -1.42 -10.72 1.18
N ILE A 14 -2.66 -11.12 1.47
CA ILE A 14 -2.98 -12.03 2.57
C ILE A 14 -3.44 -13.35 1.94
N SER A 15 -2.76 -14.44 2.30
CA SER A 15 -3.03 -15.76 1.73
C SER A 15 -3.23 -16.81 2.82
N GLU A 16 -4.09 -17.79 2.58
CA GLU A 16 -4.26 -18.93 3.49
C GLU A 16 -2.99 -19.78 3.51
N ILE A 17 -2.54 -20.19 4.70
CA ILE A 17 -1.24 -20.86 4.85
C ILE A 17 -1.19 -22.21 4.12
N LYS A 18 -2.29 -22.99 4.17
CA LYS A 18 -2.31 -24.37 3.65
C LYS A 18 -2.46 -24.42 2.14
N THR A 19 -3.45 -23.70 1.60
CA THR A 19 -3.78 -23.73 0.17
C THR A 19 -2.94 -22.74 -0.65
N LYS A 20 -2.33 -21.75 0.01
CA LYS A 20 -1.70 -20.58 -0.64
C LYS A 20 -2.68 -19.79 -1.51
N GLU A 21 -3.97 -19.91 -1.25
CA GLU A 21 -4.99 -19.10 -1.91
C GLU A 21 -4.93 -17.67 -1.40
N VAL A 22 -4.94 -16.70 -2.33
CA VAL A 22 -4.96 -15.28 -2.00
C VAL A 22 -6.36 -14.92 -1.53
N MET A 23 -6.48 -14.59 -0.25
CA MET A 23 -7.74 -14.24 0.40
C MET A 23 -8.00 -12.74 0.29
N GLU A 24 -6.99 -11.90 0.49
CA GLU A 24 -7.14 -10.45 0.37
C GLU A 24 -5.94 -9.83 -0.35
N ARG A 25 -6.20 -8.74 -1.08
CA ARG A 25 -5.17 -8.00 -1.80
C ARG A 25 -5.37 -6.50 -1.63
N TRP A 26 -4.56 -5.91 -0.77
CA TRP A 26 -4.65 -4.50 -0.41
C TRP A 26 -3.65 -3.72 -1.24
N GLN A 27 -4.14 -2.88 -2.13
CA GLN A 27 -3.35 -2.06 -3.03
C GLN A 27 -3.29 -0.61 -2.54
N PHE A 28 -2.08 -0.12 -2.38
CA PHE A 28 -1.78 1.26 -2.06
C PHE A 28 -1.04 1.88 -3.24
N ASP A 29 -1.76 2.65 -4.05
CA ASP A 29 -1.17 3.41 -5.14
C ASP A 29 -0.50 4.66 -4.58
N ILE A 30 0.77 4.85 -4.92
CA ILE A 30 1.57 5.96 -4.42
C ILE A 30 1.61 7.05 -5.46
N GLN A 31 0.99 8.17 -5.12
CA GLN A 31 1.04 9.38 -5.91
C GLN A 31 2.26 10.19 -5.52
N THR A 32 3.08 10.49 -6.51
CA THR A 32 4.21 11.40 -6.36
C THR A 32 3.84 12.71 -7.01
N GLU A 33 3.79 13.77 -6.20
CA GLU A 33 3.67 15.13 -6.73
C GLU A 33 4.99 15.49 -7.44
N GLU A 34 4.90 16.03 -8.65
CA GLU A 34 6.03 16.64 -9.35
C GLU A 34 6.45 17.89 -8.57
N MET A 35 7.35 17.74 -7.60
CA MET A 35 8.05 18.91 -7.08
C MET A 35 9.20 19.19 -8.04
N ASN A 36 9.20 20.38 -8.64
CA ASN A 36 10.32 20.94 -9.40
C ASN A 36 11.62 20.73 -8.62
N GLU A 37 12.67 20.27 -9.30
CA GLU A 37 13.96 19.88 -8.71
C GLU A 37 14.82 21.05 -8.18
N GLU A 38 14.28 22.26 -8.09
CA GLU A 38 14.99 23.42 -7.57
C GLU A 38 14.31 23.97 -6.30
N GLY A 39 14.78 23.51 -5.15
CA GLY A 39 14.49 24.13 -3.86
C GLY A 39 14.50 23.14 -2.70
N GLU A 40 15.48 23.28 -1.81
CA GLU A 40 15.63 22.61 -0.50
C GLU A 40 14.43 22.79 0.47
N ASN A 41 13.29 23.31 0.01
CA ASN A 41 12.18 23.75 0.84
C ASN A 41 10.82 23.11 0.50
N SER A 42 10.76 22.16 -0.43
CA SER A 42 9.49 21.58 -0.88
C SER A 42 8.85 20.64 0.16
N THR A 43 9.62 20.13 1.13
CA THR A 43 9.10 19.37 2.28
C THR A 43 8.43 20.24 3.37
N ARG A 44 8.45 21.58 3.25
CA ARG A 44 8.12 22.49 4.36
C ARG A 44 6.72 23.13 4.41
N GLN A 45 5.77 22.88 3.50
CA GLN A 45 4.49 23.63 3.56
C GLN A 45 3.19 22.82 3.63
N LYS A 46 3.25 21.52 3.93
CA LYS A 46 2.03 20.82 4.41
C LYS A 46 2.07 20.80 5.93
N ASP A 47 1.14 21.54 6.53
CA ASP A 47 1.01 21.71 7.97
C ASP A 47 0.95 20.34 8.67
N GLU A 48 1.72 20.11 9.74
CA GLU A 48 1.80 18.79 10.38
C GLU A 48 0.42 18.30 10.83
N LYS A 49 -0.43 19.23 11.27
CA LYS A 49 -1.82 18.95 11.64
C LYS A 49 -2.62 18.41 10.46
N LYS A 50 -2.44 18.96 9.25
CA LYS A 50 -3.11 18.51 8.03
C LYS A 50 -2.65 17.11 7.63
N ILE A 51 -1.36 16.83 7.74
CA ILE A 51 -0.80 15.49 7.45
C ILE A 51 -1.35 14.46 8.43
N LYS A 52 -1.35 14.76 9.73
CA LYS A 52 -1.93 13.86 10.75
C LYS A 52 -3.42 13.61 10.51
N GLN A 53 -4.15 14.62 10.05
CA GLN A 53 -5.56 14.48 9.70
C GLN A 53 -5.76 13.55 8.50
N GLU A 54 -5.03 13.77 7.41
CA GLU A 54 -5.10 12.91 6.22
C GLU A 54 -4.70 11.46 6.53
N MET A 55 -3.66 11.27 7.37
CA MET A 55 -3.30 9.96 7.92
C MET A 55 -4.43 9.32 8.69
N SER A 56 -5.05 10.07 9.61
CA SER A 56 -6.17 9.58 10.40
C SER A 56 -7.35 9.21 9.50
N ASP A 57 -7.59 9.96 8.42
CA ASP A 57 -8.66 9.67 7.48
C ASP A 57 -8.36 8.40 6.68
N VAL A 58 -7.11 8.18 6.23
CA VAL A 58 -6.68 6.93 5.59
C VAL A 58 -6.83 5.74 6.55
N ILE A 59 -6.38 5.86 7.81
CA ILE A 59 -6.54 4.80 8.81
C ILE A 59 -8.02 4.52 9.06
N ARG A 60 -8.85 5.57 9.16
CA ARG A 60 -10.29 5.40 9.32
C ARG A 60 -10.93 4.74 8.11
N GLN A 61 -10.48 5.05 6.89
CA GLN A 61 -10.93 4.38 5.66
C GLN A 61 -10.55 2.89 5.67
N ILE A 62 -9.32 2.56 6.08
CA ILE A 62 -8.88 1.18 6.29
C ILE A 62 -9.82 0.49 7.29
N THR A 63 -9.95 1.03 8.50
CA THR A 63 -10.80 0.43 9.54
C THR A 63 -12.25 0.28 9.09
N ALA A 64 -12.81 1.31 8.43
CA ALA A 64 -14.16 1.26 7.89
C ALA A 64 -14.27 0.17 6.81
N SER A 65 -13.29 0.03 5.92
CA SER A 65 -13.30 -1.01 4.89
C SER A 65 -13.26 -2.42 5.49
N VAL A 66 -12.46 -2.65 6.55
CA VAL A 66 -12.40 -3.95 7.26
C VAL A 66 -13.76 -4.36 7.82
N THR A 67 -14.59 -3.41 8.28
CA THR A 67 -15.93 -3.76 8.81
C THR A 67 -16.88 -4.37 7.78
N PHE A 68 -16.58 -4.22 6.49
CA PHE A 68 -17.36 -4.80 5.40
C PHE A 68 -16.70 -6.04 4.78
N LEU A 69 -15.51 -6.42 5.23
CA LEU A 69 -14.83 -7.62 4.76
C LEU A 69 -15.30 -8.84 5.58
N PRO A 70 -15.55 -10.00 4.92
CA PRO A 70 -15.79 -11.25 5.62
C PRO A 70 -14.62 -11.57 6.58
N LEU A 71 -14.93 -12.10 7.76
CA LEU A 71 -13.91 -12.52 8.72
C LEU A 71 -13.05 -13.65 8.12
N LEU A 72 -11.73 -13.55 8.29
CA LEU A 72 -10.81 -14.62 7.95
C LEU A 72 -10.80 -15.65 9.09
N GLU A 73 -11.39 -16.82 8.85
CA GLU A 73 -11.50 -17.89 9.85
C GLU A 73 -10.25 -18.80 9.89
N GLU A 74 -9.49 -18.84 8.79
CA GLU A 74 -8.32 -19.71 8.63
C GLU A 74 -6.99 -18.97 8.91
N PRO A 75 -5.94 -19.70 9.36
CA PRO A 75 -4.60 -19.13 9.50
C PRO A 75 -4.06 -18.59 8.18
N CYS A 76 -3.69 -17.31 8.19
CA CYS A 76 -3.17 -16.61 7.01
C CYS A 76 -1.70 -16.19 7.20
N SER A 77 -0.95 -16.13 6.10
CA SER A 77 0.33 -15.44 5.99
C SER A 77 0.15 -14.16 5.17
N PHE A 78 1.11 -13.24 5.29
CA PHE A 78 1.13 -12.04 4.46
C PHE A 78 2.44 -11.90 3.70
N ASP A 79 2.34 -11.33 2.51
CA ASP A 79 3.46 -10.94 1.66
C ASP A 79 3.31 -9.46 1.27
N VAL A 80 4.43 -8.75 1.15
CA VAL A 80 4.44 -7.34 0.71
C VAL A 80 5.12 -7.25 -0.65
N LEU A 81 4.35 -6.87 -1.66
CA LEU A 81 4.84 -6.63 -3.01
C LEU A 81 5.09 -5.14 -3.23
N ILE A 82 6.23 -4.83 -3.84
CA ILE A 82 6.66 -3.47 -4.10
C ILE A 82 6.81 -3.29 -5.61
N TYR A 83 6.00 -2.41 -6.18
CA TYR A 83 6.02 -2.10 -7.60
C TYR A 83 6.80 -0.80 -7.83
N THR A 84 7.92 -0.92 -8.54
CA THR A 84 8.79 0.21 -8.90
C THR A 84 8.78 0.44 -10.41
N GLY A 85 9.41 1.54 -10.88
CA GLY A 85 9.64 1.77 -12.31
C GLY A 85 10.56 0.69 -12.90
N LYS A 86 10.40 0.38 -14.19
CA LYS A 86 11.13 -0.72 -14.89
C LYS A 86 12.66 -0.56 -14.84
N GLU A 87 13.12 0.67 -14.71
CA GLU A 87 14.52 1.09 -14.58
C GLU A 87 15.06 1.06 -13.14
N THR A 88 14.29 0.52 -12.19
CA THR A 88 14.68 0.44 -10.78
C THR A 88 15.28 -0.92 -10.49
N GLU A 89 16.58 -0.94 -10.19
CA GLU A 89 17.24 -2.15 -9.71
C GLU A 89 16.76 -2.54 -8.31
N ALA A 90 16.51 -3.84 -8.14
CA ALA A 90 16.21 -4.46 -6.86
C ALA A 90 17.50 -4.66 -6.04
N PRO A 91 17.50 -4.39 -4.73
CA PRO A 91 18.59 -4.80 -3.85
C PRO A 91 18.79 -6.32 -3.88
N SER A 92 19.96 -6.80 -3.48
CA SER A 92 20.35 -8.22 -3.52
C SER A 92 19.37 -9.15 -2.79
N ASP A 93 18.77 -8.67 -1.70
CA ASP A 93 17.92 -9.48 -0.83
C ASP A 93 16.44 -9.44 -1.26
N TRP A 94 16.14 -8.76 -2.37
CA TRP A 94 14.80 -8.68 -2.96
C TRP A 94 14.74 -9.55 -4.21
N VAL A 95 13.62 -10.25 -4.38
CA VAL A 95 13.40 -11.16 -5.51
C VAL A 95 12.18 -10.69 -6.31
N GLU A 96 12.24 -10.82 -7.64
CA GLU A 96 11.07 -10.60 -8.48
C GLU A 96 9.99 -11.64 -8.16
N SER A 97 8.76 -11.17 -7.97
CA SER A 97 7.62 -12.01 -7.61
C SER A 97 6.48 -11.86 -8.62
N SER A 98 5.62 -12.87 -8.69
CA SER A 98 4.36 -12.80 -9.43
C SER A 98 3.41 -11.76 -8.81
N ALA A 99 2.37 -11.35 -9.56
CA ALA A 99 1.43 -10.34 -9.08
C ALA A 99 0.47 -10.80 -7.96
N CYS A 100 0.52 -12.09 -7.59
CA CYS A 100 -0.33 -12.73 -6.56
C CYS A 100 -1.80 -12.32 -6.68
N LEU A 101 -2.38 -12.54 -7.87
CA LEU A 101 -3.76 -12.15 -8.17
C LEU A 101 -4.75 -13.08 -7.47
N ILE A 102 -5.89 -12.53 -7.04
CA ILE A 102 -7.02 -13.32 -6.53
C ILE A 102 -7.60 -14.12 -7.71
N LYS A 103 -7.68 -15.44 -7.56
CA LYS A 103 -8.28 -16.32 -8.57
C LYS A 103 -9.78 -15.99 -8.70
N ASN A 104 -10.30 -15.90 -9.92
CA ASN A 104 -11.70 -15.55 -10.26
C ASN A 104 -12.13 -14.07 -10.10
N SER A 105 -11.21 -13.10 -10.18
CA SER A 105 -11.56 -11.67 -10.11
C SER A 105 -12.51 -11.17 -11.22
N GLU A 106 -12.61 -11.89 -12.36
CA GLU A 106 -13.40 -11.48 -13.53
C GLU A 106 -14.81 -12.09 -13.61
N GLN A 107 -15.15 -13.07 -12.78
CA GLN A 107 -16.49 -13.68 -12.77
C GLN A 107 -17.11 -13.62 -11.38
N ARG A 108 -17.72 -12.47 -11.06
CA ARG A 108 -19.07 -12.36 -10.45
C ARG A 108 -19.37 -10.92 -10.06
N PHE A 109 -20.52 -10.43 -10.51
CA PHE A 109 -21.30 -9.45 -9.75
C PHE A 109 -21.69 -10.09 -8.40
N ALA A 110 -20.81 -10.06 -7.40
CA ALA A 110 -21.12 -10.45 -6.04
C ALA A 110 -20.04 -9.87 -5.13
N ARG A 111 -20.40 -8.86 -4.34
CA ARG A 111 -20.07 -8.54 -2.93
C ARG A 111 -18.83 -9.15 -2.21
N ASP A 112 -17.83 -9.70 -2.89
CA ASP A 112 -16.66 -10.43 -2.35
C ASP A 112 -15.36 -9.92 -2.97
N GLN A 113 -15.33 -8.65 -3.40
CA GLN A 113 -14.07 -8.00 -3.76
C GLN A 113 -13.31 -7.67 -2.47
N ARG A 114 -12.48 -8.60 -1.99
CA ARG A 114 -11.50 -8.40 -0.90
C ARG A 114 -10.25 -7.64 -1.37
N THR A 115 -10.45 -6.75 -2.35
CA THR A 115 -9.43 -5.86 -2.86
C THR A 115 -9.71 -4.48 -2.32
N VAL A 116 -8.79 -3.95 -1.52
CA VAL A 116 -8.88 -2.59 -0.99
C VAL A 116 -7.91 -1.74 -1.79
N GLU A 117 -8.44 -0.75 -2.53
CA GLU A 117 -7.62 0.21 -3.27
C GLU A 117 -7.58 1.55 -2.52
N LEU A 118 -6.40 1.95 -2.09
CA LEU A 118 -6.15 3.21 -1.39
C LEU A 118 -5.11 4.01 -2.15
N ARG A 119 -5.24 5.34 -2.09
CA ARG A 119 -4.28 6.27 -2.68
C ARG A 119 -3.54 6.98 -1.55
N LEU A 120 -2.22 6.98 -1.62
CA LEU A 120 -1.34 7.67 -0.67
C LEU A 120 -0.47 8.67 -1.42
N LEU A 121 -0.32 9.89 -0.88
CA LEU A 121 0.72 10.79 -1.37
C LEU A 121 2.09 10.33 -0.87
N THR A 122 3.15 10.63 -1.62
CA THR A 122 4.52 10.23 -1.24
C THR A 122 4.94 10.86 0.10
N ILE A 123 4.54 12.11 0.37
CA ILE A 123 4.81 12.78 1.65
C ILE A 123 4.10 12.09 2.82
N ASP A 124 2.90 11.57 2.57
CA ASP A 124 2.12 10.82 3.53
C ASP A 124 2.84 9.50 3.82
N ALA A 125 3.19 8.71 2.81
CA ALA A 125 3.89 7.43 2.99
C ALA A 125 5.21 7.56 3.80
N VAL A 126 6.02 8.59 3.52
CA VAL A 126 7.29 8.84 4.24
C VAL A 126 7.05 9.17 5.71
N LYS A 127 6.06 10.03 6.02
CA LYS A 127 5.76 10.40 7.40
C LYS A 127 5.03 9.29 8.16
N MET A 128 4.26 8.44 7.49
CA MET A 128 3.65 7.25 8.09
C MET A 128 4.73 6.30 8.60
N ILE A 129 5.73 5.98 7.78
CA ILE A 129 6.87 5.14 8.19
C ILE A 129 7.62 5.77 9.36
N SER A 130 7.93 7.06 9.27
CA SER A 130 8.59 7.77 10.38
C SER A 130 7.75 7.84 11.67
N TRP A 131 6.42 7.77 11.58
CA TRP A 131 5.55 7.71 12.76
C TRP A 131 5.56 6.32 13.38
N VAL A 132 5.46 5.27 12.56
CA VAL A 132 5.53 3.87 13.03
C VAL A 132 6.87 3.60 13.74
N ASP A 133 7.99 4.10 13.23
CA ASP A 133 9.31 3.92 13.86
C ASP A 133 9.46 4.65 15.22
N LYS A 134 8.54 5.57 15.54
CA LYS A 134 8.56 6.37 16.78
C LYS A 134 7.57 5.89 17.85
N VAL A 135 6.72 4.91 17.52
CA VAL A 135 5.76 4.29 18.44
C VAL A 135 6.33 2.97 18.94
#